data_AF-A0A1L5FC32-F1
#
_entry.id   AF-A0A1L5FC32-F1
#
_cell.length_a   1.000
_cell.length_b   1.000
_cell.length_c   1.000
_cell.angle_alpha   90.00
_cell.angle_beta   90.00
_cell.angle_gamma   90.00
#
_symmetry.space_group_name_H-M   'P 1'
#
loop_
_entity.id
_entity.type
_entity.pdbx_description
1 polymer ?
#
loop_
_entity_poly.entity_id
_entity_poly.type
_entity_poly.pdbx_seq_one_letter_code
_entity_poly.pdbx_strand_id
1 'polypeptide(L)' 'MCQYCDGEYGKSILINKSPDSKKTQPNEAVIFQLKGDKPRIVLFRHRLAQGHFKIKYCPMCGRRLGE' A
#
# COMPACT_ATOMS: atom_id res chain seq x y z
N MET A 1 1.70 -14.64 -9.83
CA MET A 1 1.08 -13.29 -9.72
C MET A 1 1.75 -12.54 -8.58
N CYS A 2 1.84 -11.20 -8.61
CA CYS A 2 2.50 -10.44 -7.53
C CYS A 2 1.59 -10.36 -6.30
N GLN A 3 1.99 -10.99 -5.19
CA GLN A 3 1.20 -11.06 -3.94
C GLN A 3 0.79 -9.69 -3.36
N TYR A 4 1.54 -8.61 -3.64
CA TYR A 4 1.27 -7.28 -3.11
C TYR A 4 0.16 -6.53 -3.88
N CYS A 5 -0.17 -6.97 -5.09
CA CYS A 5 -1.24 -6.41 -5.90
C CYS A 5 -2.15 -7.52 -6.46
N ASP A 6 -2.25 -8.63 -5.72
CA ASP A 6 -3.15 -9.73 -6.03
C ASP A 6 -4.48 -9.50 -5.30
N GLY A 7 -5.60 -9.66 -5.99
CA GLY A 7 -6.94 -9.40 -5.47
C GLY A 7 -7.26 -7.93 -5.15
N GLU A 8 -8.40 -7.74 -4.48
CA GLU A 8 -8.88 -6.42 -4.03
C GLU A 8 -7.99 -5.81 -2.93
N TYR A 9 -7.42 -6.67 -2.08
CA TYR A 9 -6.50 -6.31 -1.02
C TYR A 9 -5.21 -7.10 -1.21
N GLY A 10 -4.16 -6.41 -1.62
CA GLY A 10 -2.84 -7.01 -1.71
C GLY A 10 -2.28 -7.43 -0.35
N LYS A 11 -1.20 -8.19 -0.36
CA LYS A 11 -0.45 -8.50 0.86
C LYS A 11 0.12 -7.24 1.51
N SER A 12 0.20 -7.25 2.83
CA SER A 12 0.85 -6.21 3.62
C SER A 12 2.32 -6.00 3.23
N ILE A 13 2.68 -4.72 3.11
CA ILE A 13 4.03 -4.21 2.92
C ILE A 13 4.47 -3.67 4.27
N LEU A 14 5.49 -4.28 4.88
CA LEU A 14 6.05 -3.80 6.13
C LEU A 14 6.87 -2.52 5.88
N ILE A 15 6.56 -1.47 6.63
CA ILE A 15 7.31 -0.21 6.59
C ILE A 15 8.21 -0.17 7.81
N ASN A 16 9.50 -0.37 7.58
CA ASN A 16 10.50 -0.25 8.64
C ASN A 16 10.66 1.22 9.04
N LYS A 17 10.90 1.42 10.34
CA LYS A 17 11.18 2.75 10.88
C LYS A 17 12.44 3.33 10.21
N SER A 18 12.32 4.54 9.67
CA SER A 18 13.48 5.29 9.19
C SER A 18 14.49 5.50 10.35
N PRO A 19 15.80 5.26 10.11
CA PRO A 19 16.84 5.40 11.14
C PRO A 19 16.93 6.81 11.70
N ASP A 20 16.62 7.83 10.89
CA ASP A 20 16.77 9.24 11.24
C ASP A 20 15.48 9.87 11.79
N SER A 21 14.37 9.14 11.80
CA SER A 21 13.07 9.68 12.20
C SER A 21 12.78 9.48 13.69
N LYS A 22 12.72 10.58 14.43
CA LYS A 22 12.15 10.64 15.79
C LYS A 22 10.62 10.74 15.79
N LYS A 23 9.99 10.88 14.62
CA LYS A 23 8.54 11.09 14.50
C LYS A 23 7.78 9.76 14.39
N THR A 24 6.53 9.82 14.81
CA THR A 24 5.52 8.81 14.49
C THR A 24 5.46 8.59 12.97
N GLN A 25 5.44 7.33 12.55
CA GLN A 25 5.31 6.95 11.14
C GLN A 25 4.43 5.70 10.97
N PRO A 26 3.86 5.47 9.78
CA PRO A 26 3.20 4.21 9.42
C PRO A 26 4.16 3.03 9.57
N ASN A 27 3.63 1.86 9.93
CA ASN A 27 4.39 0.62 10.02
C ASN A 27 3.97 -0.44 8.99
N GLU A 28 2.92 -0.15 8.23
CA GLU A 28 2.33 -1.07 7.26
C GLU A 28 1.71 -0.29 6.09
N ALA A 29 1.73 -0.89 4.91
CA ALA A 29 1.02 -0.42 3.73
C ALA A 29 0.32 -1.58 3.01
N VAL A 30 -0.78 -1.28 2.33
CA VAL A 30 -1.50 -2.27 1.51
C VAL A 30 -1.96 -1.63 0.20
N ILE A 31 -1.89 -2.36 -0.90
CA ILE A 31 -2.46 -1.94 -2.18
C ILE A 31 -3.94 -2.35 -2.23
N PHE A 32 -4.82 -1.38 -2.41
CA PHE A 32 -6.26 -1.55 -2.55
C PHE A 32 -6.64 -1.40 -4.02
N GLN A 33 -7.36 -2.38 -4.55
CA GLN A 33 -7.87 -2.45 -5.92
C GLN A 33 -9.37 -2.73 -5.92
N LEU A 34 -10.13 -1.95 -5.14
CA LEU A 34 -11.57 -2.10 -5.03
C LEU A 34 -12.24 -1.92 -6.39
N LYS A 35 -13.14 -2.84 -6.74
CA LYS A 35 -13.89 -2.77 -8.00
C LYS A 35 -14.67 -1.44 -8.07
N GLY A 36 -14.40 -0.65 -9.10
CA GLY A 36 -15.03 0.66 -9.31
C GLY A 36 -14.32 1.85 -8.66
N ASP A 37 -13.21 1.65 -7.94
CA ASP A 37 -12.32 2.73 -7.48
C ASP A 37 -10.95 2.66 -8.17
N LYS A 38 -10.21 3.77 -8.12
CA LYS A 38 -8.82 3.83 -8.59
C LYS A 38 -7.91 3.16 -7.58
N PRO A 39 -6.95 2.31 -8.01
CA PRO A 39 -5.99 1.69 -7.11
C PRO A 39 -5.24 2.68 -6.22
N ARG A 40 -5.07 2.32 -4.95
CA ARG A 40 -4.39 3.15 -3.95
C ARG A 40 -3.44 2.30 -3.12
N ILE A 41 -2.37 2.91 -2.63
CA ILE A 41 -1.61 2.36 -1.51
C ILE A 41 -2.08 3.07 -0.24
N VAL A 42 -2.59 2.31 0.71
CA VAL A 42 -3.11 2.80 1.99
C VAL A 42 -2.06 2.56 3.06
N LEU A 43 -1.76 3.58 3.85
CA LEU A 43 -0.80 3.53 4.94
C LEU A 43 -1.52 3.24 6.25
N PHE A 44 -0.95 2.36 7.06
CA PHE A 44 -1.47 1.96 8.35
C PHE A 44 -0.44 2.16 9.46
N ARG A 45 -0.96 2.48 10.65
CA ARG A 45 -0.23 2.42 11.91
C ARG A 45 -1.09 1.67 12.93
N HIS A 46 -0.58 0.58 13.48
CA HIS A 46 -1.34 -0.27 14.43
C HIS A 46 -2.75 -0.62 13.91
N ARG A 47 -2.85 -1.01 12.62
CA ARG A 47 -4.10 -1.31 11.89
C ARG A 47 -5.05 -0.12 11.67
N LEU A 48 -4.67 1.09 12.04
CA LEU A 48 -5.45 2.31 11.77
C LEU A 48 -4.93 2.98 10.50
N ALA A 49 -5.83 3.27 9.56
CA ALA A 49 -5.48 4.00 8.35
C ALA A 49 -4.98 5.41 8.69
N GLN A 50 -3.84 5.81 8.12
CA GLN A 50 -3.20 7.13 8.34
C GLN A 50 -3.25 8.02 7.10
N GLY A 51 -3.54 7.45 5.92
CA GLY A 51 -3.58 8.16 4.66
C GLY A 51 -3.44 7.20 3.47
N HIS A 52 -3.52 7.74 2.26
CA HIS A 52 -3.36 6.93 1.04
C HIS A 52 -2.76 7.73 -0.11
N PHE A 53 -2.12 7.05 -1.04
CA PHE A 53 -1.69 7.61 -2.32
C PHE A 53 -2.38 6.92 -3.48
N LYS A 54 -2.78 7.70 -4.49
CA LYS A 54 -3.28 7.14 -5.76
C LYS A 54 -2.09 6.57 -6.53
N ILE A 55 -2.22 5.34 -7.02
CA ILE A 55 -1.17 4.69 -7.81
C ILE A 55 -1.75 4.15 -9.11
N LYS A 56 -0.93 4.13 -10.16
CA LYS A 56 -1.29 3.51 -11.45
C LYS A 56 -0.55 2.18 -11.68
N TYR A 57 0.55 1.98 -10.98
CA TYR A 57 1.42 0.81 -11.10
C TYR A 57 1.73 0.26 -9.72
N CYS A 58 1.90 -1.05 -9.61
CA CYS A 58 2.35 -1.70 -8.40
C CYS A 58 3.80 -1.29 -8.11
N PRO A 59 4.10 -0.68 -6.95
CA PRO A 59 5.47 -0.32 -6.58
C PRO A 59 6.39 -1.54 -6.39
N MET A 60 5.84 -2.75 -6.25
CA MET A 60 6.62 -3.96 -5.99
C MET A 60 6.97 -4.73 -7.26
N CYS A 61 6.17 -4.62 -8.33
CA CYS A 61 6.38 -5.42 -9.54
C CYS A 61 6.20 -4.64 -10.85
N GLY A 62 5.85 -3.36 -10.81
CA GLY A 62 5.67 -2.51 -11.99
C GLY A 62 4.41 -2.79 -12.82
N ARG A 63 3.60 -3.80 -12.49
CA ARG A 63 2.33 -4.10 -13.17
C ARG A 63 1.38 -2.89 -13.11
N ARG A 64 0.73 -2.56 -14.21
CA ARG A 64 -0.34 -1.57 -14.26
C ARG A 64 -1.58 -2.07 -13.49
N LEU A 65 -2.15 -1.22 -12.65
CA LEU A 65 -3.28 -1.54 -11.78
C LEU A 65 -4.57 -0.91 -12.33
N GLY A 66 -5.69 -1.62 -12.21
CA GLY A 66 -6.99 -1.16 -12.71
C GLY A 66 -7.26 -1.47 -14.19
N GLU A 67 -6.58 -2.49 -14.73
CA GLU A 67 -6.95 -3.19 -15.98
C GLU A 67 -7.69 -4.48 -15.66
#